data_AF-A0A8H8U7W6-F1
#
_entry.id   AF-A0A8H8U7W6-F1
#
_cell.length_a   1.000
_cell.length_b   1.000
_cell.length_c   1.000
_cell.angle_alpha   90.00
_cell.angle_beta   90.00
_cell.angle_gamma   90.00
#
_symmetry.space_group_name_H-M   'P 1'
#
loop_
_entity.id
_entity.type
_entity.pdbx_description
1 polymer ?
#
loop_
_entity_poly.entity_id
_entity_poly.type
_entity_poly.pdbx_seq_one_letter_code
_entity_poly.pdbx_strand_id
1 'polypeptide(L)'
;MPDAPINDEDEVFQETLSRCQYRPGIPISTDIQEHCHIILDEQLYGDALTLLGDLVTSGASHPEAQDKPAFVPIPYHIELVSALLIHPRYTSQSPPDERLELASKSITFLRNTLQILGPVNANLVEAFSLSPLTSTRTSRRSRIVLERDEGSSGSETDDKSKKVKGVIANKGRLRNCAKDFWHIVGWAFNCSVMYPKRWQYWKVYLDYMLDVLDADWKERERLDREGMDGVDGECDYNMVRKGLLMQYLSGVGENSSAMRRVVRSVFADAGPDSLNEFKEVFDSETKDNNGQKRKRADTVNFGGYDDDDECADGYSSPVRADEEDEDDDEMHIPLVDPYLGGTESIALRQRVLSLVRTQLSSLIKDYC
;
A
#
# COMPACT_ATOMS: atom_id res chain seq x y z
N MET A 1 60.49 -3.43 28.46
CA MET A 1 59.59 -3.71 27.33
C MET A 1 58.44 -2.73 27.45
N PRO A 2 58.21 -1.86 26.45
CA PRO A 2 57.15 -0.86 26.54
C PRO A 2 55.81 -1.47 26.15
N ASP A 3 54.76 -0.99 26.82
CA ASP A 3 53.36 -1.30 26.58
C ASP A 3 52.96 -0.96 25.14
N ALA A 4 52.27 -1.90 24.50
CA ALA A 4 51.64 -1.69 23.20
C ALA A 4 50.38 -0.82 23.36
N PRO A 5 50.13 0.16 22.48
CA PRO A 5 48.92 0.97 22.54
C PRO A 5 47.71 0.12 22.15
N ILE A 6 46.66 0.21 22.97
CA ILE A 6 45.33 -0.34 22.69
C ILE A 6 44.77 0.44 21.49
N ASN A 7 44.30 -0.29 20.48
CA ASN A 7 43.77 0.26 19.23
C ASN A 7 42.47 1.04 19.48
N ASP A 8 42.55 2.36 19.59
CA ASP A 8 41.38 3.26 19.57
C ASP A 8 40.58 3.15 18.25
N GLU A 9 41.19 2.64 17.16
CA GLU A 9 40.52 2.48 15.87
C GLU A 9 39.53 1.30 15.82
N ASP A 10 39.73 0.26 16.64
CA ASP A 10 38.83 -0.90 16.70
C ASP A 10 37.54 -0.57 17.49
N GLU A 11 37.62 0.33 18.47
CA GLU A 11 36.46 0.83 19.24
C GLU A 11 35.54 1.73 18.39
N VAL A 12 36.10 2.59 17.53
CA VAL A 12 35.32 3.45 16.61
C VAL A 12 34.60 2.63 15.54
N PHE A 13 35.23 1.56 15.02
CA PHE A 13 34.56 0.65 14.08
C PHE A 13 33.43 -0.15 14.75
N GLN A 14 33.60 -0.57 16.01
CA GLN A 14 32.53 -1.22 16.77
C GLN A 14 31.39 -0.27 17.13
N GLU A 15 31.67 0.98 17.51
CA GLU A 15 30.64 2.01 17.76
C GLU A 15 29.81 2.35 16.51
N THR A 16 30.41 2.33 15.32
CA THR A 16 29.66 2.54 14.07
C THR A 16 28.77 1.35 13.68
N LEU A 17 29.09 0.14 14.16
CA LEU A 17 28.31 -1.08 13.92
C LEU A 17 27.13 -1.25 14.91
N SER A 18 27.13 -0.52 16.02
CA SER A 18 26.07 -0.55 17.04
C SER A 18 25.10 0.63 16.98
N ARG A 19 25.19 1.49 15.96
CA ARG A 19 24.21 2.56 15.77
C ARG A 19 22.88 1.97 15.32
N CYS A 20 21.82 2.30 16.05
CA CYS A 20 20.45 2.02 15.64
C CYS A 20 20.27 2.52 14.20
N GLN A 21 19.94 1.62 13.26
CA GLN A 21 19.87 1.95 11.83
C GLN A 21 18.77 3.00 11.53
N TYR A 22 17.81 3.12 12.44
CA TYR A 22 16.61 3.93 12.30
C TYR A 22 16.53 4.99 13.39
N ARG A 23 16.00 6.16 13.02
CA ARG A 23 15.78 7.26 13.96
C ARG A 23 14.68 6.92 14.96
N PRO A 24 14.83 7.30 16.24
CA PRO A 24 13.76 7.19 17.22
C PRO A 24 12.50 7.93 16.77
N GLY A 25 11.33 7.34 17.00
CA GLY A 25 10.05 7.93 16.64
C GLY A 25 9.44 8.80 17.74
N ILE A 26 8.94 9.99 17.39
CA ILE A 26 8.05 10.79 18.23
C ILE A 26 6.66 10.89 17.58
N PRO A 27 5.56 10.68 18.33
CA PRO A 27 4.22 10.78 17.76
C PRO A 27 3.94 12.22 17.34
N ILE A 28 3.22 12.38 16.22
CA ILE A 28 2.67 13.68 15.83
C ILE A 28 1.66 14.17 16.87
N SER A 29 1.56 15.50 17.05
CA SER A 29 0.56 16.08 17.94
C SER A 29 -0.86 15.87 17.39
N THR A 30 -1.86 15.96 18.29
CA THR A 30 -3.27 15.90 17.92
C THR A 30 -3.64 16.97 16.89
N ASP A 31 -3.08 18.17 17.02
CA ASP A 31 -3.36 19.29 16.11
C ASP A 31 -2.85 19.01 14.69
N ILE A 32 -1.64 18.44 14.56
CA ILE A 32 -1.07 18.03 13.27
C ILE A 32 -1.91 16.90 12.68
N GLN A 33 -2.30 15.93 13.50
CA GLN A 33 -3.15 14.82 13.06
C GLN A 33 -4.50 15.31 12.52
N GLU A 34 -5.16 16.23 13.23
CA GLU A 34 -6.42 16.82 12.81
C GLU A 34 -6.25 17.63 11.52
N HIS A 35 -5.16 18.38 11.39
CA HIS A 35 -4.85 19.11 10.17
C HIS A 35 -4.65 18.17 8.98
N CYS A 36 -3.88 17.09 9.15
CA CYS A 36 -3.75 16.04 8.13
C CYS A 36 -5.10 15.45 7.75
N HIS A 37 -5.99 15.19 8.71
CA HIS A 37 -7.31 14.64 8.44
C HIS A 37 -8.19 15.60 7.64
N ILE A 38 -8.15 16.89 7.93
CA ILE A 38 -8.89 17.91 7.18
C ILE A 38 -8.43 17.95 5.72
N ILE A 39 -7.11 17.99 5.47
CA ILE A 39 -6.56 18.01 4.11
C ILE A 39 -6.94 16.72 3.34
N LEU A 40 -6.89 15.57 4.01
CA LEU A 40 -7.29 14.28 3.44
C LEU A 40 -8.79 14.18 3.15
N ASP A 41 -9.65 14.79 3.99
CA ASP A 41 -11.10 14.88 3.80
C ASP A 41 -11.46 15.77 2.60
N GLU A 42 -10.73 16.85 2.42
CA GLU A 42 -10.88 17.79 1.28
C GLU A 42 -10.31 17.21 -0.03
N GLN A 43 -9.75 15.99 -0.02
CA GLN A 43 -9.14 15.32 -1.16
C GLN A 43 -7.91 16.07 -1.73
N LEU A 44 -7.28 16.91 -0.92
CA LEU A 44 -6.03 17.62 -1.24
C LEU A 44 -4.83 16.70 -1.01
N TYR A 45 -4.80 15.55 -1.69
CA TYR A 45 -3.84 14.49 -1.41
C TYR A 45 -2.38 14.90 -1.66
N GLY A 46 -2.12 15.76 -2.64
CA GLY A 46 -0.78 16.30 -2.90
C GLY A 46 -0.21 17.10 -1.72
N ASP A 47 -1.06 17.92 -1.10
CA ASP A 47 -0.69 18.72 0.07
C ASP A 47 -0.52 17.83 1.30
N ALA A 48 -1.42 16.86 1.50
CA ALA A 48 -1.31 15.90 2.60
C ALA A 48 -0.01 15.09 2.53
N LEU A 49 0.37 14.62 1.34
CA LEU A 49 1.62 13.90 1.12
C LEU A 49 2.85 14.78 1.36
N THR A 50 2.77 16.06 1.01
CA THR A 50 3.86 17.01 1.25
C THR A 50 4.04 17.22 2.75
N LEU A 51 2.96 17.50 3.48
CA LEU A 51 2.98 17.64 4.94
C LEU A 51 3.53 16.37 5.63
N LEU A 52 3.00 15.20 5.27
CA LEU A 52 3.46 13.92 5.84
C LEU A 52 4.93 13.63 5.50
N GLY A 53 5.37 13.95 4.28
CA GLY A 53 6.76 13.83 3.86
C GLY A 53 7.69 14.75 4.65
N ASP A 54 7.31 16.01 4.84
CA ASP A 54 8.08 16.99 5.59
C ASP A 54 8.23 16.59 7.06
N LEU A 55 7.18 16.04 7.67
CA LEU A 55 7.23 15.52 9.05
C LEU A 55 8.27 14.42 9.22
N VAL A 56 8.30 13.44 8.31
CA VAL A 56 9.22 12.29 8.37
C VAL A 56 10.66 12.73 8.03
N THR A 57 10.83 13.60 7.04
CA THR A 57 12.16 14.00 6.55
C THR A 57 12.79 15.16 7.32
N SER A 58 12.05 15.80 8.21
CA SER A 58 12.55 16.89 9.04
C SER A 58 13.82 16.49 9.81
N GLY A 59 14.87 17.28 9.64
CA GLY A 59 16.17 17.05 10.26
C GLY A 59 16.97 15.86 9.73
N ALA A 60 16.50 15.16 8.69
CA ALA A 60 17.18 13.97 8.16
C ALA A 60 18.54 14.27 7.50
N SER A 61 18.78 15.51 7.08
CA SER A 61 20.05 15.93 6.48
C SER A 61 21.11 16.38 7.51
N HIS A 62 20.79 16.36 8.80
CA HIS A 62 21.73 16.76 9.85
C HIS A 62 22.79 15.65 10.08
N PRO A 63 24.08 15.96 10.33
CA PRO A 63 25.11 14.95 10.60
C PRO A 63 24.76 13.99 11.75
N GLU A 64 24.12 14.52 12.79
CA GLU A 64 23.58 13.77 13.95
C GLU A 64 22.11 13.34 13.77
N ALA A 65 21.63 13.17 12.54
CA ALA A 65 20.22 12.84 12.31
C ALA A 65 19.80 11.54 13.00
N GLN A 66 20.71 10.56 13.08
CA GLN A 66 20.43 9.25 13.69
C GLN A 66 20.07 9.34 15.18
N ASP A 67 20.65 10.29 15.91
CA ASP A 67 20.40 10.47 17.35
C ASP A 67 19.20 11.39 17.62
N LYS A 68 18.68 12.06 16.58
CA LYS A 68 17.57 13.01 16.70
C LYS A 68 16.24 12.36 16.32
N PRO A 69 15.20 12.47 17.16
CA PRO A 69 13.91 11.85 16.86
C PRO A 69 13.28 12.43 15.60
N ALA A 70 12.48 11.60 14.91
CA ALA A 70 11.69 11.98 13.75
C ALA A 70 10.19 11.83 14.04
N PHE A 71 9.35 12.68 13.44
CA PHE A 71 7.90 12.56 13.60
C PHE A 71 7.37 11.32 12.90
N VAL A 72 6.53 10.58 13.61
CA VAL A 72 5.93 9.34 13.14
C VAL A 72 4.48 9.60 12.73
N PRO A 73 4.15 9.50 11.42
CA PRO A 73 2.78 9.43 10.96
C PRO A 73 2.06 8.25 11.60
N ILE A 74 0.77 8.42 11.93
CA ILE A 74 0.01 7.29 12.47
C ILE A 74 -0.13 6.18 11.41
N PRO A 75 -0.25 4.90 11.79
CA PRO A 75 -0.36 3.78 10.84
C PRO A 75 -1.46 3.98 9.78
N TYR A 76 -2.55 4.64 10.16
CA TYR A 76 -3.64 5.00 9.26
C TYR A 76 -3.19 5.90 8.09
N HIS A 77 -2.31 6.88 8.33
CA HIS A 77 -1.78 7.74 7.27
C HIS A 77 -0.92 6.93 6.30
N ILE A 78 -0.06 6.06 6.82
CA ILE A 78 0.82 5.20 6.02
C ILE A 78 -0.01 4.26 5.14
N GLU A 79 -1.02 3.60 5.72
CA GLU A 79 -1.96 2.76 4.98
C GLU A 79 -2.67 3.53 3.88
N LEU A 80 -3.16 4.74 4.19
CA LEU A 80 -3.90 5.55 3.22
C LEU A 80 -3.01 5.97 2.05
N VAL A 81 -1.79 6.40 2.31
CA VAL A 81 -0.81 6.73 1.27
C VAL A 81 -0.49 5.51 0.42
N SER A 82 -0.35 4.34 1.04
CA SER A 82 -0.19 3.09 0.30
C SER A 82 -1.39 2.78 -0.60
N ALA A 83 -2.62 3.10 -0.19
CA ALA A 83 -3.79 2.96 -1.05
C ALA A 83 -3.76 3.96 -2.21
N LEU A 84 -3.37 5.22 -1.97
CA LEU A 84 -3.23 6.24 -3.02
C LEU A 84 -2.25 5.82 -4.12
N LEU A 85 -1.17 5.12 -3.76
CA LEU A 85 -0.15 4.63 -4.70
C LEU A 85 -0.73 3.72 -5.80
N ILE A 86 -1.76 2.93 -5.48
CA ILE A 86 -2.24 1.85 -6.36
C ILE A 86 -3.73 1.92 -6.68
N HIS A 87 -4.54 2.70 -5.97
CA HIS A 87 -5.98 2.69 -6.17
C HIS A 87 -6.36 3.16 -7.58
N PRO A 88 -7.21 2.44 -8.35
CA PRO A 88 -7.51 2.75 -9.75
C PRO A 88 -7.95 4.18 -9.99
N ARG A 89 -8.80 4.72 -9.10
CA ARG A 89 -9.29 6.10 -9.13
C ARG A 89 -8.20 7.16 -9.29
N TYR A 90 -7.01 6.99 -8.70
CA TYR A 90 -5.90 7.96 -8.78
C TYR A 90 -4.72 7.45 -9.62
N THR A 91 -4.84 6.24 -10.11
CA THR A 91 -3.85 5.63 -10.99
C THR A 91 -4.50 5.47 -12.36
N SER A 92 -4.84 4.26 -12.79
CA SER A 92 -5.33 3.96 -14.14
C SER A 92 -6.56 4.76 -14.60
N GLN A 93 -7.40 5.27 -13.70
CA GLN A 93 -8.63 6.01 -14.01
C GLN A 93 -8.51 7.55 -13.84
N SER A 94 -7.38 8.08 -13.37
CA SER A 94 -7.14 9.53 -13.20
C SER A 94 -6.48 10.17 -14.43
N PRO A 95 -6.62 11.49 -14.67
CA PRO A 95 -5.86 12.21 -15.69
C PRO A 95 -4.34 11.96 -15.59
N PRO A 96 -3.58 11.99 -16.71
CA PRO A 96 -2.16 11.65 -16.71
C PRO A 96 -1.29 12.47 -15.74
N ASP A 97 -1.53 13.78 -15.64
CA ASP A 97 -0.67 14.70 -14.86
C ASP A 97 -0.81 14.47 -13.34
N GLU A 98 -2.06 14.43 -12.85
CA GLU A 98 -2.36 14.21 -11.42
C GLU A 98 -1.89 12.83 -10.93
N ARG A 99 -2.03 11.81 -11.78
CA ARG A 99 -1.64 10.43 -11.51
C ARG A 99 -0.14 10.29 -11.24
N LEU A 100 0.72 10.91 -12.05
CA LEU A 100 2.17 10.75 -11.93
C LEU A 100 2.69 11.44 -10.66
N GLU A 101 2.20 12.65 -10.39
CA GLU A 101 2.57 13.41 -9.20
C GLU A 101 2.19 12.64 -7.93
N LEU A 102 0.95 12.15 -7.84
CA LEU A 102 0.46 11.47 -6.64
C LEU A 102 1.18 10.14 -6.40
N ALA A 103 1.43 9.36 -7.46
CA ALA A 103 2.18 8.12 -7.35
C ALA A 103 3.62 8.37 -6.88
N SER A 104 4.29 9.38 -7.46
CA SER A 104 5.66 9.79 -7.10
C SER A 104 5.78 10.23 -5.64
N LYS A 105 4.89 11.13 -5.19
CA LYS A 105 4.86 11.60 -3.80
C LYS A 105 4.56 10.45 -2.83
N SER A 106 3.61 9.57 -3.18
CA SER A 106 3.24 8.41 -2.36
C SER A 106 4.41 7.46 -2.15
N ILE A 107 5.08 7.01 -3.23
CA ILE A 107 6.21 6.08 -3.10
C ILE A 107 7.42 6.72 -2.40
N THR A 108 7.64 8.03 -2.62
CA THR A 108 8.72 8.76 -1.94
C THR A 108 8.47 8.83 -0.43
N PHE A 109 7.25 9.17 -0.01
CA PHE A 109 6.87 9.16 1.40
C PHE A 109 7.04 7.77 2.04
N LEU A 110 6.58 6.71 1.37
CA LEU A 110 6.67 5.34 1.87
C LEU A 110 8.13 4.88 2.03
N ARG A 111 8.97 5.13 1.02
CA ARG A 111 10.40 4.81 1.08
C ARG A 111 11.12 5.60 2.15
N ASN A 112 10.84 6.90 2.28
CA ASN A 112 11.42 7.72 3.35
C ASN A 112 11.00 7.24 4.74
N THR A 113 9.73 6.84 4.90
CA THR A 113 9.23 6.27 6.14
C THR A 113 10.00 5.00 6.51
N LEU A 114 10.18 4.08 5.57
CA LEU A 114 10.95 2.86 5.80
C LEU A 114 12.43 3.13 6.08
N GLN A 115 13.06 4.05 5.36
CA GLN A 115 14.49 4.34 5.50
C GLN A 115 14.83 5.11 6.79
N ILE A 116 13.95 6.03 7.20
CA ILE A 116 14.22 6.95 8.31
C ILE A 116 13.73 6.36 9.64
N LEU A 117 12.49 5.87 9.67
CA LEU A 117 11.86 5.37 10.89
C LEU A 117 11.99 3.86 11.03
N GLY A 118 12.18 3.14 9.91
CA GLY A 118 12.21 1.70 9.94
C GLY A 118 10.84 1.07 10.22
N PRO A 119 10.77 -0.26 10.17
CA PRO A 119 9.53 -1.01 10.27
C PRO A 119 8.91 -0.98 11.69
N VAL A 120 9.77 -0.94 12.71
CA VAL A 120 9.35 -0.95 14.12
C VAL A 120 8.90 0.44 14.57
N ASN A 121 9.71 1.49 14.39
CA ASN A 121 9.34 2.84 14.88
C ASN A 121 8.18 3.44 14.09
N ALA A 122 8.03 3.12 12.80
CA ALA A 122 6.86 3.53 12.02
C ALA A 122 5.61 2.65 12.24
N ASN A 123 5.72 1.59 13.03
CA ASN A 123 4.67 0.59 13.26
C ASN A 123 4.03 0.10 11.94
N LEU A 124 4.89 -0.33 11.00
CA LEU A 124 4.44 -0.79 9.68
C LEU A 124 3.61 -2.07 9.77
N VAL A 125 3.77 -2.84 10.85
CA VAL A 125 2.91 -3.99 11.15
C VAL A 125 1.44 -3.59 11.22
N GLU A 126 1.10 -2.51 11.95
CA GLU A 126 -0.29 -2.05 12.02
C GLU A 126 -0.73 -1.34 10.73
N ALA A 127 0.18 -0.64 10.04
CA ALA A 127 -0.15 0.03 8.79
C ALA A 127 -0.55 -0.97 7.69
N PHE A 128 0.15 -2.10 7.61
CA PHE A 128 -0.05 -3.14 6.60
C PHE A 128 -0.76 -4.40 7.11
N SER A 129 -1.43 -4.32 8.27
CA SER A 129 -2.30 -5.38 8.74
C SER A 129 -3.52 -5.50 7.81
N LEU A 130 -3.69 -6.68 7.22
CA LEU A 130 -4.80 -6.97 6.30
C LEU A 130 -5.94 -7.72 6.99
N SER A 131 -5.78 -8.05 8.27
CA SER A 131 -6.88 -8.52 9.10
C SER A 131 -7.88 -7.38 9.23
N PRO A 132 -9.15 -7.58 8.80
CA PRO A 132 -10.18 -6.63 9.16
C PRO A 132 -10.17 -6.56 10.69
N LEU A 133 -9.97 -5.37 11.26
CA LEU A 133 -10.35 -5.10 12.65
C LEU A 133 -11.74 -5.70 12.76
N THR A 134 -11.86 -6.80 13.50
CA THR A 134 -13.08 -7.56 13.55
C THR A 134 -14.12 -6.62 14.14
N SER A 135 -14.86 -5.94 13.26
CA SER A 135 -16.18 -5.44 13.57
C SER A 135 -16.88 -6.68 14.03
N THR A 136 -17.02 -6.79 15.34
CA THR A 136 -17.74 -7.84 16.01
C THR A 136 -19.04 -8.07 15.25
N ARG A 137 -19.44 -9.33 15.20
CA ARG A 137 -20.59 -9.88 14.47
C ARG A 137 -21.94 -9.36 15.01
N THR A 138 -22.11 -8.05 15.18
CA THR A 138 -23.29 -7.40 15.75
C THR A 138 -24.18 -6.72 14.69
N SER A 139 -23.72 -6.54 13.45
CA SER A 139 -24.51 -5.85 12.40
C SER A 139 -25.38 -6.79 11.54
N ARG A 140 -26.04 -7.78 12.15
CA ARG A 140 -27.17 -8.50 11.50
C ARG A 140 -28.39 -8.74 12.38
N ARG A 141 -28.37 -8.33 13.66
CA ARG A 141 -29.54 -8.45 14.57
C ARG A 141 -30.22 -7.11 14.93
N SER A 142 -29.66 -5.98 14.49
CA SER A 142 -30.21 -4.63 14.79
C SER A 142 -31.29 -4.15 13.81
N ARG A 143 -31.94 -5.06 13.07
CA ARG A 143 -33.09 -4.70 12.21
C ARG A 143 -34.44 -5.21 12.73
N ILE A 144 -34.45 -5.78 13.94
CA ILE A 144 -35.66 -6.21 14.65
C ILE A 144 -35.49 -5.80 16.11
N VAL A 145 -35.73 -4.53 16.44
CA VAL A 145 -36.27 -3.98 17.70
C VAL A 145 -36.32 -2.46 17.46
N LEU A 146 -37.29 -2.03 16.65
CA LEU A 146 -37.86 -0.70 16.79
C LEU A 146 -39.15 -0.91 17.55
N GLU A 147 -39.07 -0.89 18.88
CA GLU A 147 -40.10 -0.38 19.77
C GLU A 147 -39.59 -0.49 21.21
N ARG A 148 -39.70 0.64 21.92
CA ARG A 148 -39.68 0.79 23.39
C ARG A 148 -38.34 1.14 24.07
N ASP A 149 -38.18 2.45 24.21
CA ASP A 149 -38.10 3.19 25.48
C ASP A 149 -36.82 3.20 26.32
N GLU A 150 -36.54 4.44 26.76
CA GLU A 150 -35.77 4.92 27.92
C GLU A 150 -34.35 4.40 28.24
N GLY A 151 -33.39 5.33 28.07
CA GLY A 151 -32.47 5.74 29.13
C GLY A 151 -31.51 4.68 29.66
N SER A 152 -30.34 4.55 29.03
CA SER A 152 -29.16 4.02 29.73
C SER A 152 -27.89 4.71 29.26
N SER A 153 -27.39 5.58 30.14
CA SER A 153 -26.09 6.22 30.07
C SER A 153 -25.02 5.14 30.24
N GLY A 154 -24.37 4.78 29.13
CA GLY A 154 -23.24 3.89 29.08
C GLY A 154 -22.06 4.58 28.41
N SER A 155 -21.19 5.14 29.24
CA SER A 155 -19.84 5.67 28.97
C SER A 155 -19.23 5.22 27.62
N GLU A 156 -19.35 6.07 26.59
CA GLU A 156 -18.55 5.98 25.38
C GLU A 156 -17.13 6.45 25.72
N THR A 157 -16.28 5.51 26.13
CA THR A 157 -14.84 5.74 26.28
C THR A 157 -14.21 5.76 24.88
N ASP A 158 -14.06 6.97 24.36
CA ASP A 158 -12.82 7.51 23.78
C ASP A 158 -12.09 6.74 22.64
N ASP A 159 -12.81 6.11 21.71
CA ASP A 159 -12.23 5.65 20.43
C ASP A 159 -12.93 6.28 19.21
N LYS A 160 -13.03 7.61 19.24
CA LYS A 160 -13.36 8.44 18.08
C LYS A 160 -12.09 9.13 17.59
N SER A 161 -11.06 8.37 17.25
CA SER A 161 -10.09 8.86 16.27
C SER A 161 -10.91 9.29 15.04
N LYS A 162 -11.04 10.61 14.83
CA LYS A 162 -11.92 11.23 13.83
C LYS A 162 -11.62 10.58 12.46
N LYS A 163 -12.49 9.65 12.03
CA LYS A 163 -12.30 8.90 10.79
C LYS A 163 -12.38 9.87 9.63
N VAL A 164 -11.32 9.94 8.83
CA VAL A 164 -11.27 10.72 7.60
C VAL A 164 -12.45 10.29 6.70
N LYS A 165 -13.25 11.27 6.31
CA LYS A 165 -14.42 11.15 5.44
C LYS A 165 -13.94 11.17 3.99
N GLY A 166 -13.63 10.01 3.44
CA GLY A 166 -13.30 9.87 2.02
C GLY A 166 -13.66 8.49 1.47
N VAL A 167 -13.87 8.39 0.16
CA VAL A 167 -14.14 7.09 -0.51
C VAL A 167 -12.99 6.11 -0.26
N ILE A 168 -11.76 6.62 -0.25
CA ILE A 168 -10.54 5.81 -0.10
C ILE A 168 -10.31 5.49 1.35
N ALA A 169 -10.41 6.51 2.22
CA ALA A 169 -10.38 6.38 3.67
C ALA A 169 -11.34 5.32 4.23
N ASN A 170 -12.50 5.12 3.58
CA ASN A 170 -13.52 4.19 4.05
C ASN A 170 -13.55 2.87 3.28
N LYS A 171 -13.62 2.90 1.94
CA LYS A 171 -13.81 1.70 1.11
C LYS A 171 -12.59 1.30 0.29
N GLY A 172 -11.71 2.24 -0.04
CA GLY A 172 -10.55 2.01 -0.90
C GLY A 172 -9.26 1.61 -0.16
N ARG A 173 -9.31 1.38 1.15
CA ARG A 173 -8.15 0.92 1.93
C ARG A 173 -7.87 -0.55 1.66
N LEU A 174 -6.59 -0.91 1.55
CA LEU A 174 -6.18 -2.29 1.25
C LEU A 174 -6.72 -3.31 2.25
N ARG A 175 -6.77 -2.98 3.55
CA ARG A 175 -7.34 -3.88 4.57
C ARG A 175 -8.83 -4.18 4.39
N ASN A 176 -9.54 -3.36 3.61
CA ASN A 176 -10.97 -3.55 3.32
C ASN A 176 -11.20 -4.19 1.94
N CYS A 177 -10.22 -4.10 1.04
CA CYS A 177 -10.31 -4.55 -0.35
C CYS A 177 -9.71 -5.94 -0.55
N ALA A 178 -8.57 -6.22 0.09
CA ALA A 178 -7.88 -7.49 -0.04
C ALA A 178 -8.37 -8.51 1.01
N LYS A 179 -8.37 -9.79 0.62
CA LYS A 179 -8.66 -10.90 1.56
C LYS A 179 -7.50 -11.14 2.53
N ASP A 180 -6.29 -11.11 1.99
CA ASP A 180 -5.01 -11.31 2.68
C ASP A 180 -3.86 -10.84 1.77
N PHE A 181 -2.62 -10.93 2.26
CA PHE A 181 -1.44 -10.51 1.49
C PHE A 181 -1.25 -11.35 0.22
N TRP A 182 -1.51 -12.66 0.30
CA TRP A 182 -1.36 -13.57 -0.84
C TRP A 182 -2.39 -13.33 -1.93
N HIS A 183 -3.57 -12.79 -1.58
CA HIS A 183 -4.53 -12.26 -2.55
C HIS A 183 -3.94 -11.09 -3.35
N ILE A 184 -3.27 -10.16 -2.67
CA ILE A 184 -2.61 -9.02 -3.31
C ILE A 184 -1.49 -9.51 -4.24
N VAL A 185 -0.63 -10.41 -3.76
CA VAL A 185 0.48 -10.98 -4.54
C VAL A 185 -0.04 -11.67 -5.81
N GLY A 186 -1.03 -12.55 -5.66
CA GLY A 186 -1.63 -13.26 -6.81
C GLY A 186 -2.29 -12.32 -7.81
N TRP A 187 -3.04 -11.33 -7.33
CA TRP A 187 -3.67 -10.35 -8.22
C TRP A 187 -2.65 -9.49 -8.98
N ALA A 188 -1.63 -8.99 -8.28
CA ALA A 188 -0.56 -8.21 -8.89
C ALA A 188 0.19 -9.00 -9.98
N PHE A 189 0.45 -10.29 -9.76
CA PHE A 189 1.06 -11.15 -10.78
C PHE A 189 0.12 -11.48 -11.94
N ASN A 190 -1.19 -11.65 -11.69
CA ASN A 190 -2.18 -11.69 -12.77
C ASN A 190 -2.14 -10.41 -13.62
N CYS A 191 -2.02 -9.23 -12.98
CA CYS A 191 -1.85 -7.96 -13.71
C CYS A 191 -0.58 -7.94 -14.56
N SER A 192 0.53 -8.54 -14.11
CA SER A 192 1.76 -8.56 -14.90
C SER A 192 1.62 -9.28 -16.23
N VAL A 193 0.72 -10.27 -16.33
CA VAL A 193 0.48 -11.04 -17.55
C VAL A 193 -0.62 -10.41 -18.40
N MET A 194 -1.76 -10.07 -17.80
CA MET A 194 -2.98 -9.70 -18.54
C MET A 194 -3.30 -8.20 -18.51
N TYR A 195 -2.79 -7.44 -17.55
CA TYR A 195 -3.16 -6.04 -17.35
C TYR A 195 -1.94 -5.10 -17.19
N PRO A 196 -1.14 -4.87 -18.26
CA PRO A 196 0.08 -4.05 -18.19
C PRO A 196 -0.14 -2.64 -17.63
N LYS A 197 -1.27 -2.01 -17.97
CA LYS A 197 -1.64 -0.67 -17.45
C LYS A 197 -1.78 -0.64 -15.93
N ARG A 198 -2.21 -1.75 -15.31
CA ARG A 198 -2.32 -1.91 -13.86
C ARG A 198 -1.00 -2.39 -13.25
N TRP A 199 -0.28 -3.26 -13.96
CA TRP A 199 0.98 -3.83 -13.50
C TRP A 199 2.00 -2.77 -13.07
N GLN A 200 2.13 -1.67 -13.80
CA GLN A 200 3.09 -0.61 -13.45
C GLN A 200 2.94 -0.08 -12.00
N TYR A 201 1.74 -0.04 -11.44
CA TYR A 201 1.51 0.41 -10.05
C TYR A 201 1.69 -0.74 -9.05
N TRP A 202 1.15 -1.91 -9.37
CA TRP A 202 1.30 -3.11 -8.55
C TRP A 202 2.75 -3.53 -8.38
N LYS A 203 3.55 -3.41 -9.45
CA LYS A 203 4.99 -3.63 -9.43
C LYS A 203 5.67 -2.75 -8.38
N VAL A 204 5.42 -1.45 -8.40
CA VAL A 204 6.02 -0.49 -7.46
C VAL A 204 5.60 -0.78 -6.02
N TYR A 205 4.32 -1.09 -5.81
CA TYR A 205 3.82 -1.48 -4.49
C TYR A 205 4.42 -2.80 -3.99
N LEU A 206 4.47 -3.84 -4.83
CA LEU A 206 5.05 -5.13 -4.46
C LEU A 206 6.54 -5.00 -4.15
N ASP A 207 7.28 -4.26 -4.97
CA ASP A 207 8.70 -3.99 -4.76
C ASP A 207 8.94 -3.36 -3.39
N TYR A 208 8.17 -2.31 -3.05
CA TYR A 208 8.20 -1.67 -1.74
C TYR A 208 7.78 -2.61 -0.60
N MET A 209 6.70 -3.38 -0.76
CA MET A 209 6.25 -4.30 0.28
C MET A 209 7.26 -5.41 0.56
N LEU A 210 8.02 -5.85 -0.44
CA LEU A 210 9.10 -6.80 -0.25
C LEU A 210 10.29 -6.18 0.50
N ASP A 211 10.59 -4.90 0.27
CA ASP A 211 11.57 -4.16 1.07
C ASP A 211 11.10 -4.03 2.53
N VAL A 212 9.82 -3.74 2.76
CA VAL A 212 9.23 -3.67 4.11
C VAL A 212 9.34 -5.01 4.83
N LEU A 213 8.99 -6.12 4.17
CA LEU A 213 9.04 -7.45 4.78
C LEU A 213 10.46 -7.88 5.13
N ASP A 214 11.43 -7.59 4.25
CA ASP A 214 12.84 -7.89 4.49
C ASP A 214 13.43 -7.05 5.63
N ALA A 215 13.14 -5.74 5.63
CA ALA A 215 13.57 -4.83 6.69
C ALA A 215 12.93 -5.16 8.04
N ASP A 216 11.61 -5.45 8.08
CA ASP A 216 10.89 -5.82 9.31
C ASP A 216 11.45 -7.09 9.94
N TRP A 217 11.74 -8.09 9.12
CA TRP A 217 12.39 -9.32 9.60
C TRP A 217 13.77 -9.02 10.20
N LYS A 218 14.65 -8.37 9.44
CA LYS A 218 16.03 -8.08 9.85
C LYS A 218 16.09 -7.24 11.12
N GLU A 219 15.26 -6.22 11.22
CA GLU A 219 15.25 -5.32 12.37
C GLU A 219 14.77 -6.05 13.63
N ARG A 220 13.72 -6.88 13.50
CA ARG A 220 13.20 -7.64 14.64
C ARG A 220 14.18 -8.71 15.09
N GLU A 221 14.85 -9.37 14.16
CA GLU A 221 15.90 -10.33 14.44
C GLU A 221 17.08 -9.65 15.15
N ARG A 222 17.49 -8.45 14.70
CA ARG A 222 18.51 -7.64 15.40
C ARG A 222 18.08 -7.32 16.83
N LEU A 223 16.86 -6.83 17.04
CA LEU A 223 16.33 -6.50 18.36
C LEU A 223 16.23 -7.72 19.29
N ASP A 224 15.84 -8.88 18.77
CA ASP A 224 15.82 -10.13 19.54
C ASP A 224 17.24 -10.54 19.96
N ARG A 225 18.25 -10.39 19.10
CA ARG A 225 19.65 -10.69 19.43
C ARG A 225 20.25 -9.71 20.44
N GLU A 226 20.02 -8.41 20.27
CA GLU A 226 20.50 -7.39 21.21
C GLU A 226 19.87 -7.51 22.59
N GLY A 227 18.60 -7.96 22.65
CA GLY A 227 17.93 -8.27 23.92
C GLY A 227 18.55 -9.45 24.68
N MET A 228 19.47 -10.21 24.08
CA MET A 228 20.15 -11.36 24.69
C MET A 228 21.57 -11.06 25.16
N ASP A 229 22.15 -9.91 24.84
CA ASP A 229 23.51 -9.56 25.27
C ASP A 229 23.58 -9.60 26.81
N GLY A 230 24.17 -10.67 27.34
CA GLY A 230 24.33 -10.92 28.79
C GLY A 230 23.49 -12.05 29.40
N VAL A 231 22.68 -12.79 28.62
CA VAL A 231 21.92 -13.96 29.12
C VAL A 231 22.24 -15.21 28.30
N ASP A 232 22.96 -16.17 28.91
CA ASP A 232 23.14 -17.51 28.34
C ASP A 232 21.79 -18.25 28.30
N GLY A 233 21.07 -18.13 27.19
CA GLY A 233 19.77 -18.73 26.98
C GLY A 233 19.39 -18.83 25.50
N GLU A 234 18.38 -19.64 25.19
CA GLU A 234 17.82 -19.80 23.85
C GLU A 234 17.06 -18.53 23.45
N CYS A 235 17.26 -18.04 22.21
CA CYS A 235 16.55 -16.86 21.71
C CYS A 235 15.07 -17.18 21.56
N ASP A 236 14.20 -16.51 22.31
CA ASP A 236 12.75 -16.74 22.19
C ASP A 236 12.15 -16.08 20.92
N TYR A 237 12.97 -15.39 20.10
CA TYR A 237 12.59 -14.75 18.82
C TYR A 237 11.24 -14.01 18.88
N ASN A 238 11.00 -13.31 20.00
CA ASN A 238 9.69 -12.74 20.33
C ASN A 238 9.33 -11.56 19.45
N MET A 239 10.31 -10.75 19.06
CA MET A 239 10.11 -9.64 18.14
C MET A 239 9.84 -10.15 16.74
N VAL A 240 10.57 -11.17 16.28
CA VAL A 240 10.37 -11.82 14.96
C VAL A 240 8.98 -12.42 14.84
N ARG A 241 8.48 -13.12 15.87
CA ARG A 241 7.10 -13.67 15.88
C ARG A 241 6.01 -12.60 15.71
N LYS A 242 6.28 -11.36 16.12
CA LYS A 242 5.37 -10.20 15.95
C LYS A 242 5.50 -9.54 14.58
N GLY A 243 6.45 -9.98 13.75
CA GLY A 243 6.74 -9.40 12.44
C GLY A 243 5.65 -9.62 11.39
N LEU A 244 5.69 -8.78 10.36
CA LEU A 244 4.66 -8.71 9.33
C LEU A 244 4.60 -10.00 8.50
N LEU A 245 5.75 -10.60 8.15
CA LEU A 245 5.74 -11.88 7.45
C LEU A 245 5.09 -12.98 8.30
N MET A 246 5.36 -13.00 9.61
CA MET A 246 4.76 -13.98 10.52
C MET A 246 3.25 -13.82 10.60
N GLN A 247 2.75 -12.58 10.56
CA GLN A 247 1.31 -12.34 10.45
C GLN A 247 0.72 -12.85 9.12
N TYR A 248 1.40 -12.65 7.99
CA TYR A 248 0.93 -13.14 6.68
C TYR A 248 1.05 -14.66 6.51
N LEU A 249 1.94 -15.30 7.27
CA LEU A 249 2.09 -16.76 7.30
C LEU A 249 1.30 -17.40 8.45
N SER A 250 0.62 -16.62 9.29
CA SER A 250 -0.24 -17.16 10.34
C SER A 250 -1.35 -18.02 9.71
N GLY A 251 -1.45 -19.27 10.15
CA GLY A 251 -2.35 -20.28 9.56
C GLY A 251 -1.85 -20.98 8.28
N VAL A 252 -0.69 -20.59 7.74
CA VAL A 252 -0.05 -21.29 6.61
C VAL A 252 0.77 -22.50 7.09
N GLY A 253 1.51 -22.35 8.20
CA GLY A 253 2.45 -23.37 8.71
C GLY A 253 1.79 -24.71 9.08
N GLU A 254 0.54 -24.68 9.51
CA GLU A 254 -0.20 -25.89 9.93
C GLU A 254 -0.94 -26.57 8.77
N ASN A 255 -1.02 -25.93 7.60
CA ASN A 255 -1.90 -26.35 6.51
C ASN A 255 -1.18 -26.38 5.17
N SER A 256 -0.84 -27.58 4.69
CA SER A 256 -0.22 -27.78 3.38
C SER A 256 -1.02 -27.14 2.23
N SER A 257 -2.35 -27.07 2.33
CA SER A 257 -3.18 -26.41 1.29
C SER A 257 -3.01 -24.88 1.29
N ALA A 258 -2.79 -24.27 2.46
CA ALA A 258 -2.50 -22.85 2.58
C ALA A 258 -1.11 -22.52 2.00
N MET A 259 -0.09 -23.36 2.28
CA MET A 259 1.23 -23.19 1.66
C MET A 259 1.17 -23.34 0.13
N ARG A 260 0.39 -24.31 -0.38
CA ARG A 260 0.15 -24.41 -1.83
C ARG A 260 -0.52 -23.16 -2.39
N ARG A 261 -1.42 -22.51 -1.65
CA ARG A 261 -2.02 -21.23 -2.08
C ARG A 261 -0.99 -20.10 -2.12
N VAL A 262 -0.07 -20.02 -1.16
CA VAL A 262 1.06 -19.08 -1.21
C VAL A 262 1.86 -19.28 -2.50
N VAL A 263 2.26 -20.53 -2.78
CA VAL A 263 2.99 -20.86 -4.02
C VAL A 263 2.17 -20.51 -5.27
N ARG A 264 0.88 -20.87 -5.34
CA ARG A 264 0.01 -20.50 -6.48
C ARG A 264 -0.12 -19.00 -6.65
N SER A 265 -0.12 -18.21 -5.58
CA SER A 265 -0.16 -16.75 -5.68
C SER A 265 1.09 -16.19 -6.34
N VAL A 266 2.26 -16.75 -6.05
CA VAL A 266 3.52 -16.34 -6.69
C VAL A 266 3.53 -16.72 -8.16
N PHE A 267 3.01 -17.91 -8.51
CA PHE A 267 2.96 -18.39 -9.89
C PHE A 267 1.67 -18.03 -10.64
N ALA A 268 0.92 -17.04 -10.15
CA ALA A 268 -0.28 -16.57 -10.83
C ALA A 268 0.08 -16.09 -12.25
N ASP A 269 -0.61 -16.70 -13.22
CA ASP A 269 -0.32 -16.65 -14.66
C ASP A 269 -1.46 -16.00 -15.46
N ALA A 270 -2.45 -15.43 -14.78
CA ALA A 270 -3.68 -14.92 -15.35
C ALA A 270 -4.52 -15.94 -16.15
N GLY A 271 -4.28 -17.24 -15.95
CA GLY A 271 -5.19 -18.29 -16.39
C GLY A 271 -6.54 -18.23 -15.65
N PRO A 272 -7.57 -18.96 -16.13
CA PRO A 272 -8.91 -18.91 -15.55
C PRO A 272 -8.95 -19.31 -14.07
N ASP A 273 -8.14 -20.30 -13.67
CA ASP A 273 -8.02 -20.71 -12.27
C ASP A 273 -7.37 -19.62 -11.40
N SER A 274 -6.26 -19.05 -11.89
CA SER A 274 -5.53 -17.96 -11.22
C SER A 274 -6.39 -16.70 -11.05
N LEU A 275 -7.18 -16.33 -12.06
CA LEU A 275 -8.10 -15.19 -12.01
C LEU A 275 -9.30 -15.44 -11.09
N ASN A 276 -9.76 -16.69 -10.99
CA ASN A 276 -10.85 -17.03 -10.08
C ASN A 276 -10.39 -17.08 -8.61
N GLU A 277 -9.16 -17.55 -8.35
CA GLU A 277 -8.59 -17.59 -7.01
C GLU A 277 -8.15 -16.19 -6.53
N PHE A 278 -7.47 -15.44 -7.39
CA PHE A 278 -6.91 -14.12 -7.12
C PHE A 278 -7.60 -13.07 -7.99
N LYS A 279 -8.77 -12.61 -7.52
CA LYS A 279 -9.62 -11.63 -8.20
C LYS A 279 -9.09 -10.20 -8.00
N GLU A 280 -9.72 -9.25 -8.68
CA GLU A 280 -9.44 -7.83 -8.50
C GLU A 280 -9.47 -7.43 -7.02
N VAL A 281 -8.43 -6.73 -6.58
CA VAL A 281 -8.38 -6.19 -5.21
C VAL A 281 -9.34 -5.02 -5.09
N PHE A 282 -9.32 -4.10 -6.06
CA PHE A 282 -10.28 -2.99 -6.13
C PHE A 282 -11.45 -3.35 -7.03
N ASP A 283 -12.65 -2.86 -6.70
CA ASP A 283 -13.83 -3.10 -7.53
C ASP A 283 -13.67 -2.44 -8.91
N SER A 284 -13.87 -3.23 -9.97
CA SER A 284 -13.84 -2.78 -11.35
C SER A 284 -12.50 -2.15 -11.74
N GLU A 285 -11.42 -2.75 -11.25
CA GLU A 285 -10.05 -2.27 -11.38
C GLU A 285 -9.56 -2.27 -12.83
N THR A 286 -9.93 -3.29 -13.60
CA THR A 286 -9.49 -3.47 -14.99
C THR A 286 -10.40 -2.79 -16.02
N LYS A 287 -11.53 -2.20 -15.60
CA LYS A 287 -12.43 -1.50 -16.51
C LYS A 287 -11.82 -0.16 -16.94
N ASP A 288 -11.64 0.02 -18.24
CA ASP A 288 -11.23 1.30 -18.83
C ASP A 288 -12.45 2.26 -18.89
N ASN A 289 -12.33 3.46 -18.32
CA ASN A 289 -13.38 4.50 -18.35
C ASN A 289 -13.55 5.17 -19.72
N ASN A 290 -12.88 4.69 -20.77
CA ASN A 290 -12.89 5.28 -22.12
C ASN A 290 -14.26 5.18 -22.84
N GLY A 291 -15.26 4.50 -22.26
CA GLY A 291 -16.60 4.38 -22.83
C GLY A 291 -17.57 5.52 -22.53
N GLN A 292 -17.26 6.43 -21.59
CA GLN A 292 -18.09 7.62 -21.39
C GLN A 292 -17.62 8.73 -22.33
N LYS A 293 -18.26 8.81 -23.52
CA LYS A 293 -18.21 9.96 -24.43
C LYS A 293 -18.11 11.24 -23.60
N ARG A 294 -16.97 11.93 -23.71
CA ARG A 294 -16.74 13.25 -23.13
C ARG A 294 -17.95 14.13 -23.45
N LYS A 295 -18.84 14.35 -22.47
CA LYS A 295 -19.80 15.44 -22.54
C LYS A 295 -18.94 16.70 -22.40
N ARG A 296 -18.65 17.31 -23.55
CA ARG A 296 -17.90 18.54 -23.73
C ARG A 296 -18.32 19.51 -22.61
N ALA A 297 -17.35 19.99 -21.84
CA ALA A 297 -17.58 21.00 -20.81
C ALA A 297 -18.32 22.18 -21.45
N ASP A 298 -19.44 22.56 -20.83
CA ASP A 298 -20.19 23.77 -21.16
C ASP A 298 -19.20 24.95 -21.16
N THR A 299 -18.94 25.47 -22.35
CA THR A 299 -18.21 26.72 -22.51
C THR A 299 -19.17 27.81 -22.05
N VAL A 300 -18.92 28.32 -20.85
CA VAL A 300 -19.59 29.51 -20.31
C VAL A 300 -19.23 30.67 -21.24
N ASN A 301 -20.17 31.04 -22.12
CA ASN A 301 -20.03 32.15 -23.05
C ASN A 301 -20.18 33.46 -22.27
N PHE A 302 -19.08 34.16 -22.04
CA PHE A 302 -19.07 35.52 -21.48
C PHE A 302 -19.18 36.51 -22.64
N GLY A 303 -20.13 37.43 -22.53
CA GLY A 303 -20.70 38.17 -23.67
C GLY A 303 -19.76 39.14 -24.41
N GLY A 304 -20.18 39.44 -25.65
CA GLY A 304 -19.62 40.47 -26.50
C GLY A 304 -20.55 40.76 -27.69
N TYR A 305 -21.28 41.88 -27.57
CA TYR A 305 -22.10 42.67 -28.51
C TYR A 305 -22.22 42.31 -30.01
N ASP A 306 -23.49 42.40 -30.47
CA ASP A 306 -24.02 42.86 -31.77
C ASP A 306 -23.13 42.79 -33.02
N ASP A 307 -23.57 42.02 -34.01
CA ASP A 307 -24.00 42.64 -35.28
C ASP A 307 -24.97 41.72 -36.03
N ASP A 308 -25.99 42.34 -36.62
CA ASP A 308 -27.07 41.74 -37.40
C ASP A 308 -26.55 41.02 -38.66
N ASP A 309 -27.11 39.85 -38.99
CA ASP A 309 -27.59 39.60 -40.35
C ASP A 309 -28.42 38.31 -40.44
N GLU A 310 -29.62 38.49 -40.96
CA GLU A 310 -30.63 37.50 -41.28
C GLU A 310 -30.15 36.55 -42.39
N CYS A 311 -30.40 35.25 -42.26
CA CYS A 311 -30.68 34.35 -43.38
C CYS A 311 -31.38 33.09 -42.85
N ALA A 312 -32.69 33.03 -43.07
CA ALA A 312 -33.51 31.85 -42.91
C ALA A 312 -33.34 30.89 -44.10
N ASP A 313 -33.69 29.63 -43.84
CA ASP A 313 -34.23 28.61 -44.75
C ASP A 313 -33.35 27.38 -45.01
N GLY A 314 -33.97 26.20 -44.84
CA GLY A 314 -33.48 24.97 -45.44
C GLY A 314 -33.71 23.69 -44.63
N TYR A 315 -34.96 23.26 -44.52
CA TYR A 315 -35.32 21.87 -44.22
C TYR A 315 -34.60 20.91 -45.19
N SER A 316 -33.94 19.87 -44.67
CA SER A 316 -33.97 18.54 -45.31
C SER A 316 -33.54 17.44 -44.34
N SER A 317 -34.39 16.43 -44.25
CA SER A 317 -34.27 15.23 -43.42
C SER A 317 -33.58 14.09 -44.22
N PRO A 318 -33.41 12.90 -43.65
CA PRO A 318 -32.13 12.21 -43.47
C PRO A 318 -31.71 11.35 -44.67
N VAL A 319 -30.41 11.28 -44.95
CA VAL A 319 -29.85 10.23 -45.82
C VAL A 319 -29.38 9.09 -44.94
N ARG A 320 -30.13 7.98 -44.98
CA ARG A 320 -29.62 6.65 -44.62
C ARG A 320 -28.58 6.26 -45.67
N ALA A 321 -27.34 6.09 -45.24
CA ALA A 321 -26.38 5.26 -45.93
C ALA A 321 -26.08 4.10 -44.98
N ASP A 322 -26.49 2.91 -45.40
CA ASP A 322 -26.02 1.64 -44.86
C ASP A 322 -24.54 1.54 -45.20
N GLU A 323 -23.67 1.67 -44.19
CA GLU A 323 -22.28 1.21 -44.26
C GLU A 323 -22.12 0.18 -43.15
N GLU A 324 -22.08 -1.08 -43.58
CA GLU A 324 -21.70 -2.24 -42.79
C GLU A 324 -20.19 -2.14 -42.51
N ASP A 325 -19.83 -1.45 -41.43
CA ASP A 325 -18.48 -1.55 -40.87
C ASP A 325 -18.41 -2.75 -39.93
N GLU A 326 -18.06 -3.91 -40.51
CA GLU A 326 -17.47 -5.03 -39.79
C GLU A 326 -16.05 -4.65 -39.34
N ASP A 327 -15.94 -3.77 -38.35
CA ASP A 327 -14.70 -3.60 -37.58
C ASP A 327 -14.68 -4.67 -36.49
N ASP A 328 -14.26 -5.87 -36.89
CA ASP A 328 -13.71 -6.87 -35.99
C ASP A 328 -12.37 -6.31 -35.48
N ASP A 329 -12.44 -5.39 -34.50
CA ASP A 329 -11.30 -4.92 -33.71
C ASP A 329 -10.82 -6.11 -32.86
N GLU A 330 -10.15 -7.04 -33.53
CA GLU A 330 -9.33 -8.07 -32.95
C GLU A 330 -8.28 -7.34 -32.12
N MET A 331 -8.58 -7.17 -30.82
CA MET A 331 -7.66 -6.61 -29.83
C MET A 331 -6.29 -7.21 -30.10
N HIS A 332 -5.37 -6.38 -30.56
CA HIS A 332 -3.99 -6.77 -30.72
C HIS A 332 -3.48 -7.11 -29.31
N ILE A 333 -3.63 -8.37 -28.92
CA ILE A 333 -3.08 -8.91 -27.68
C ILE A 333 -1.58 -8.65 -27.84
N PRO A 334 -0.98 -7.75 -27.03
CA PRO A 334 0.45 -7.59 -27.05
C PRO A 334 0.99 -8.98 -26.78
N LEU A 335 1.77 -9.51 -27.72
CA LEU A 335 2.38 -10.83 -27.66
C LEU A 335 2.77 -11.08 -26.20
N VAL A 336 2.01 -11.94 -25.52
CA VAL A 336 2.20 -12.22 -24.10
C VAL A 336 3.66 -12.59 -23.98
N ASP A 337 4.43 -11.77 -23.25
CA ASP A 337 5.82 -12.09 -22.97
C ASP A 337 5.79 -13.54 -22.43
N PRO A 338 6.46 -14.50 -23.10
CA PRO A 338 6.38 -15.91 -22.73
C PRO A 338 6.80 -16.16 -21.27
N TYR A 339 7.39 -15.16 -20.60
CA TYR A 339 7.85 -15.20 -19.23
C TYR A 339 6.91 -14.49 -18.23
N LEU A 340 5.71 -15.04 -17.94
CA LEU A 340 4.89 -14.66 -16.77
C LEU A 340 4.82 -13.13 -16.47
N GLY A 341 4.67 -12.30 -17.51
CA GLY A 341 4.61 -10.83 -17.37
C GLY A 341 5.97 -10.10 -17.37
N GLY A 342 7.00 -10.73 -17.91
CA GLY A 342 8.32 -10.15 -18.17
C GLY A 342 9.34 -10.29 -17.04
N THR A 343 10.58 -9.88 -17.33
CA THR A 343 11.76 -10.06 -16.46
C THR A 343 11.59 -9.43 -15.07
N GLU A 344 10.95 -8.27 -15.00
CA GLU A 344 10.69 -7.58 -13.73
C GLU A 344 9.72 -8.36 -12.84
N SER A 345 8.72 -9.00 -13.47
CA SER A 345 7.76 -9.85 -12.79
C SER A 345 8.42 -11.15 -12.30
N ILE A 346 9.35 -11.71 -13.09
CA ILE A 346 10.17 -12.86 -12.66
C ILE A 346 11.06 -12.51 -11.46
N ALA A 347 11.72 -11.35 -11.48
CA ALA A 347 12.57 -10.90 -10.38
C ALA A 347 11.77 -10.75 -9.08
N LEU A 348 10.58 -10.15 -9.13
CA LEU A 348 9.71 -10.02 -7.95
C LEU A 348 9.23 -11.38 -7.42
N ARG A 349 8.90 -12.34 -8.29
CA ARG A 349 8.56 -13.71 -7.87
C ARG A 349 9.71 -14.39 -7.14
N GLN A 350 10.93 -14.27 -7.67
CA GLN A 350 12.13 -14.81 -7.03
C GLN A 350 12.36 -14.19 -5.66
N ARG A 351 12.16 -12.88 -5.50
CA ARG A 351 12.23 -12.19 -4.21
C ARG A 351 11.20 -12.74 -3.22
N VAL A 352 9.94 -12.92 -3.61
CA VAL A 352 8.90 -13.51 -2.74
C VAL A 352 9.29 -14.93 -2.30
N LEU A 353 9.74 -15.78 -3.23
CA LEU A 353 10.17 -17.15 -2.90
C LEU A 353 11.38 -17.17 -1.97
N SER A 354 12.36 -16.30 -2.20
CA SER A 354 13.55 -16.18 -1.37
C SER A 354 13.19 -15.74 0.05
N LEU A 355 12.29 -14.75 0.18
CA LEU A 355 11.80 -14.24 1.46
C LEU A 355 11.12 -15.37 2.25
N VAL A 356 10.14 -16.04 1.64
CA VAL A 356 9.39 -17.14 2.28
C VAL A 356 10.32 -18.30 2.64
N ARG A 357 11.20 -18.72 1.73
CA ARG A 357 12.13 -19.83 1.96
C ARG A 357 13.10 -19.55 3.10
N THR A 358 13.77 -18.40 3.06
CA THR A 358 14.84 -18.06 4.02
C THR A 358 14.26 -17.96 5.42
N GLN A 359 13.15 -17.24 5.57
CA GLN A 359 12.56 -16.92 6.86
C GLN A 359 11.85 -18.15 7.47
N LEU A 360 11.22 -19.01 6.65
CA LEU A 360 10.72 -20.31 7.13
C LEU A 360 11.84 -21.28 7.54
N SER A 361 12.98 -21.26 6.82
CA SER A 361 14.11 -22.14 7.14
C SER A 361 14.81 -21.73 8.44
N SER A 362 14.91 -20.43 8.73
CA SER A 362 15.44 -19.94 10.00
C SER A 362 14.57 -20.41 11.16
N LEU A 363 13.24 -20.25 11.06
CA LEU A 363 12.31 -20.72 12.09
C LEU A 363 12.48 -22.21 12.39
N ILE A 364 12.56 -23.07 11.38
CA ILE A 364 12.67 -24.52 11.59
C ILE A 364 14.01 -24.91 12.26
N LYS A 365 15.10 -24.19 11.98
CA LYS A 365 16.42 -24.48 12.55
C LYS A 365 16.56 -24.05 14.00
N ASP A 366 15.77 -23.07 14.44
CA ASP A 366 15.77 -22.58 15.82
C ASP A 366 14.78 -23.32 16.74
N TYR A 367 14.03 -24.31 16.22
CA TYR A 367 13.10 -25.18 16.98
C TYR A 367 13.55 -26.66 17.04
N CYS A 368 14.77 -26.99 16.59
CA CYS A 368 15.36 -28.33 16.60
C CYS A 368 16.80 -28.27 17.10
#